data_AF-X1A7M7-F1
#
_entry.id   AF-X1A7M7-F1
#
_cell.length_a   1.000
_cell.length_b   1.000
_cell.length_c   1.000
_cell.angle_alpha   90.00
_cell.angle_beta   90.00
_cell.angle_gamma   90.00
#
_symmetry.space_group_name_H-M   'P 1'
#
loop_
_entity.id
_entity.type
_entity.pdbx_description
1 polymer ?
#
loop_
_entity_poly.entity_id
_entity_poly.type
_entity_poly.pdbx_seq_one_letter_code
_entity_poly.pdbx_strand_id
1 'polypeptide(L)' 'MARVIGVFPPDLLDPDRWEDVLIFLAGLPIDPEDRKQLLLEWCQLMGVILDEDMVKRARAE' A
#
# COMPACT_ATOMS: atom_id res chain seq x y z
N MET A 1 -12.55 -10.97 0.53
CA MET A 1 -11.64 -11.17 -0.61
C MET A 1 -10.60 -10.07 -0.55
N ALA A 2 -9.31 -10.42 -0.45
CA ALA A 2 -8.24 -9.42 -0.43
C ALA A 2 -8.24 -8.66 -1.76
N ARG A 3 -8.55 -7.35 -1.74
CA ARG A 3 -8.54 -6.51 -2.95
C ARG A 3 -7.13 -6.36 -3.53
N VAL A 4 -6.12 -6.61 -2.71
CA VAL A 4 -4.69 -6.46 -3.02
C VAL A 4 -4.26 -7.23 -4.26
N ILE A 5 -4.68 -8.49 -4.42
CA ILE A 5 -4.23 -9.38 -5.51
C ILE A 5 -4.73 -8.90 -6.88
N GLY A 6 -5.79 -8.09 -6.93
CA GLY A 6 -6.30 -7.50 -8.18
C GLY A 6 -5.84 -6.08 -8.46
N VAL A 7 -5.26 -5.40 -7.46
CA VAL A 7 -4.89 -3.98 -7.53
C VAL A 7 -3.39 -3.78 -7.69
N PHE A 8 -2.58 -4.59 -7.01
CA PHE A 8 -1.12 -4.46 -7.09
C PHE A 8 -0.53 -5.29 -8.23
N PRO A 9 0.33 -4.70 -9.08
CA PRO A 9 1.12 -5.48 -10.01
C PRO A 9 2.05 -6.45 -9.25
N PRO A 10 2.36 -7.63 -9.82
CA PRO A 10 3.16 -8.66 -9.16
C PRO A 10 4.56 -8.17 -8.79
N ASP A 11 5.12 -7.26 -9.58
CA ASP A 11 6.39 -6.59 -9.30
C ASP A 11 6.40 -5.79 -7.98
N LEU A 12 5.23 -5.39 -7.46
CA LEU A 12 5.08 -4.66 -6.20
C LEU A 12 4.67 -5.58 -5.03
N LEU A 13 4.54 -6.87 -5.26
CA LEU A 13 4.33 -7.88 -4.21
C LEU A 13 5.68 -8.33 -3.65
N ASP A 14 6.50 -7.37 -3.23
CA ASP A 14 7.81 -7.59 -2.63
C ASP A 14 7.97 -6.66 -1.41
N PRO A 15 8.31 -7.18 -0.22
CA PRO A 15 8.39 -6.37 1.00
C PRO A 15 9.45 -5.26 0.92
N ASP A 16 10.51 -5.45 0.12
CA ASP A 16 11.59 -4.46 -0.04
C ASP A 16 11.17 -3.29 -0.95
N ARG A 17 10.05 -3.43 -1.69
CA ARG A 17 9.55 -2.42 -2.64
C ARG A 17 8.45 -1.53 -2.06
N TRP A 18 8.45 -1.35 -0.76
CA TRP A 18 7.45 -0.56 -0.04
C TRP A 18 7.38 0.91 -0.51
N GLU A 19 8.50 1.50 -0.96
CA GLU A 19 8.51 2.87 -1.51
C GLU A 19 7.72 2.98 -2.83
N ASP A 20 7.92 2.01 -3.73
CA ASP A 20 7.19 1.95 -5.00
C ASP A 20 5.69 1.72 -4.77
N VAL A 21 5.34 0.91 -3.75
CA VAL A 21 3.97 0.68 -3.30
C VAL A 21 3.30 1.98 -2.82
N LEU A 22 4.02 2.80 -2.05
CA LEU A 22 3.51 4.10 -1.60
C LEU A 22 3.30 5.06 -2.78
N ILE A 23 4.22 5.09 -3.74
CA ILE A 23 4.08 5.90 -4.97
C ILE A 23 2.85 5.44 -5.77
N PHE A 24 2.70 4.13 -5.94
CA PHE A 24 1.55 3.55 -6.61
C PHE A 24 0.23 3.94 -5.92
N LEU A 25 0.17 3.78 -4.60
CA LEU A 25 -1.00 4.15 -3.79
C LEU A 25 -1.31 5.65 -3.88
N ALA A 26 -0.31 6.53 -3.88
CA ALA A 26 -0.48 7.97 -4.04
C ALA A 26 -1.07 8.36 -5.40
N GLY A 27 -0.72 7.61 -6.46
CA GLY A 27 -1.25 7.81 -7.81
C GLY A 27 -2.68 7.29 -8.03
N LEU A 28 -3.24 6.52 -7.09
CA LEU A 28 -4.60 6.01 -7.22
C LEU A 28 -5.63 7.11 -6.90
N PRO A 29 -6.63 7.32 -7.79
CA PRO A 29 -7.74 8.25 -7.56
C PRO A 29 -8.79 7.61 -6.66
N ILE A 30 -8.38 7.25 -5.44
CA ILE A 30 -9.22 6.62 -4.41
C ILE A 30 -9.20 7.47 -3.15
N ASP A 31 -10.21 7.28 -2.30
CA ASP A 31 -10.28 7.96 -1.03
C ASP A 31 -9.08 7.63 -0.11
N PRO A 32 -8.63 8.58 0.72
CA PRO A 32 -7.52 8.37 1.65
C PRO A 32 -7.74 7.20 2.63
N GLU A 33 -9.00 6.86 2.91
CA GLU A 33 -9.38 5.72 3.76
C GLU A 33 -9.14 4.40 3.05
N ASP A 34 -9.65 4.23 1.83
CA ASP A 34 -9.40 3.05 0.99
C ASP A 34 -7.91 2.86 0.70
N ARG A 35 -7.17 3.95 0.46
CA ARG A 35 -5.71 3.90 0.26
C ARG A 35 -4.99 3.32 1.47
N LYS A 36 -5.39 3.73 2.68
CA LYS A 36 -4.85 3.20 3.93
C LYS A 36 -5.22 1.74 4.15
N GLN A 37 -6.44 1.36 3.79
CA GLN A 37 -6.87 -0.02 3.88
C GLN A 37 -6.09 -0.92 2.92
N LEU A 38 -5.84 -0.48 1.68
CA LEU A 38 -4.99 -1.21 0.74
C LEU A 38 -3.55 -1.36 1.23
N LEU A 39 -2.97 -0.31 1.83
CA LEU A 39 -1.63 -0.40 2.43
C LEU A 39 -1.59 -1.42 3.57
N LEU A 40 -2.59 -1.41 4.44
CA LEU A 40 -2.71 -2.37 5.54
C LEU A 40 -2.84 -3.81 5.04
N GLU A 41 -3.70 -4.04 4.05
CA GLU A 41 -3.85 -5.37 3.45
C GLU A 41 -2.55 -5.82 2.76
N TRP A 42 -1.83 -4.92 2.08
CA TRP A 42 -0.53 -5.22 1.49
C TRP A 42 0.51 -5.58 2.55
N CYS A 43 0.62 -4.80 3.63
CA CYS A 43 1.53 -5.11 4.75
C CYS A 43 1.20 -6.47 5.39
N GLN A 44 -0.09 -6.78 5.57
CA GLN A 44 -0.51 -8.10 6.08
C GLN A 44 -0.15 -9.24 5.12
N LEU A 45 -0.30 -9.03 3.81
CA LEU A 45 0.04 -10.03 2.80
C LEU A 45 1.56 -10.29 2.74
N MET A 46 2.36 -9.24 2.84
CA MET A 46 3.81 -9.29 2.72
C MET A 46 4.52 -9.61 4.04
N GLY A 47 3.80 -9.62 5.17
CA GLY A 47 4.38 -9.80 6.50
C GLY A 47 5.23 -8.61 6.96
N VAL A 48 4.99 -7.42 6.41
CA VAL A 48 5.72 -6.18 6.71
C VAL A 48 5.05 -5.47 7.89
N ILE A 49 5.85 -5.02 8.84
CA ILE A 49 5.37 -4.18 9.94
C ILE A 49 5.13 -2.77 9.39
N LEU A 50 3.89 -2.29 9.51
CA LEU A 50 3.52 -0.95 9.11
C LEU A 50 4.20 0.08 10.03
N ASP A 51 5.04 0.95 9.46
CA ASP A 51 5.67 2.04 10.20
C ASP A 51 4.85 3.35 10.12
N GLU A 52 5.01 4.22 11.11
CA GLU A 52 4.34 5.52 11.17
C GLU A 52 4.70 6.41 9.96
N ASP A 53 5.93 6.31 9.45
CA ASP A 53 6.36 7.04 8.26
C ASP A 53 5.66 6.57 6.99
N MET A 54 5.37 5.26 6.87
CA MET A 54 4.58 4.73 5.75
C MET A 54 3.16 5.28 5.76
N VAL A 55 2.56 5.39 6.95
CA VAL A 55 1.20 5.95 7.11
C VAL A 55 1.17 7.44 6.78
N LYS A 56 2.19 8.21 7.19
CA LYS A 56 2.30 9.63 6.86
C LYS A 56 2.44 9.84 5.36
N ARG A 57 3.30 9.07 4.69
CA ARG A 57 3.48 9.14 3.23
C ARG A 57 2.23 8.73 2.45
N ALA A 58 1.50 7.72 2.90
CA ALA A 58 0.24 7.31 2.27
C ALA A 58 -0.88 8.35 2.41
N ARG A 59 -0.84 9.17 3.47
CA ARG A 59 -1.81 10.24 3.76
C ARG A 59 -1.46 11.59 3.15
N ALA A 60 -0.24 11.79 2.65
CA ALA A 60 0.16 13.07 2.09
C ALA A 60 -0.71 13.38 0.86
N GLU A 61 -1.55 14.40 1.01
CA GLU A 61 -2.39 15.03 -0.02
C GLU A 61 -1.57 15.61 -1.17
#